data_AF-A0A1F8B4D0-F1
#
_entry.id   AF-A0A1F8B4D0-F1
#
_cell.length_a   1.000
_cell.length_b   1.000
_cell.length_c   1.000
_cell.angle_alpha   90.00
_cell.angle_beta   90.00
_cell.angle_gamma   90.00
#
_symmetry.space_group_name_H-M   'P 1'
#
loop_
_entity.id
_entity.type
_entity.pdbx_description
1 polymer ?
#
loop_
_entity_poly.entity_id
_entity_poly.type
_entity_poly.pdbx_seq_one_letter_code
_entity_poly.pdbx_strand_id
1 'polypeptide(L)'
;MTREQALKLLHDNVQNQNLRRHCYAVEAVMRALYKRLEGGGSSYSKASEDKWGMAGLLHDADYELTKETAKTEHTKHVLKWLKDLDTEIDIYDAIAAHAWGFVDGAPQPVTKMQWALYACDELTGLIVAVALVKPDRKLASVTVESVMKKWDSPSFAAGANRKLIAECEPRL
;
A
#
# COMPACT_ATOMS: atom_id res chain seq x y z
N MET A 1 9.22 16.25 -1.76
CA MET A 1 9.38 15.59 -0.44
C MET A 1 10.40 14.46 -0.53
N THR A 2 11.23 14.26 0.49
CA THR A 2 12.15 13.12 0.61
C THR A 2 11.53 11.97 1.41
N ARG A 3 12.11 10.77 1.31
CA ARG A 3 11.66 9.61 2.09
C ARG A 3 11.74 9.86 3.60
N GLU A 4 12.75 10.58 4.07
CA GLU A 4 12.94 10.91 5.49
C GLU A 4 11.80 11.79 6.00
N GLN A 5 11.37 12.77 5.19
CA GLN A 5 10.21 13.61 5.50
C GLN A 5 8.92 12.79 5.56
N ALA A 6 8.72 11.88 4.60
CA ALA A 6 7.59 10.95 4.59
C ALA A 6 7.59 10.03 5.83
N LEU A 7 8.76 9.48 6.19
CA LEU A 7 8.91 8.63 7.36
C LEU A 7 8.61 9.39 8.66
N LYS A 8 9.05 10.64 8.76
CA LYS A 8 8.73 11.49 9.89
C LYS A 8 7.22 11.74 9.96
N LEU A 9 6.57 12.08 8.84
CA LEU A 9 5.13 12.30 8.78
C LEU A 9 4.34 11.08 9.23
N LEU A 10 4.73 9.87 8.78
CA LEU A 10 4.14 8.62 9.27
C LEU A 10 4.29 8.47 10.78
N HIS A 11 5.48 8.72 11.33
CA HIS A 11 5.74 8.55 12.76
C HIS A 11 5.04 9.58 13.63
N ASP A 12 4.85 10.79 13.12
CA ASP A 12 4.12 11.85 13.82
C ASP A 12 2.63 11.49 13.96
N ASN A 13 2.04 10.78 12.97
CA ASN A 13 0.58 10.56 12.89
C ASN A 13 0.11 9.13 13.22
N VAL A 14 0.97 8.12 13.09
CA VAL A 14 0.64 6.72 13.39
C VAL A 14 1.48 6.27 14.57
N GLN A 15 0.90 5.88 15.70
CA GLN A 15 1.62 5.32 16.85
C GLN A 15 1.51 3.79 16.92
N ASN A 16 0.49 3.22 16.26
CA ASN A 16 0.32 1.78 16.16
C ASN A 16 1.47 1.12 15.39
N GLN A 17 2.24 0.27 16.08
CA GLN A 17 3.41 -0.40 15.50
C GLN A 17 3.04 -1.39 14.38
N ASN A 18 1.88 -2.03 14.44
CA ASN A 18 1.44 -2.93 13.38
C ASN A 18 1.04 -2.15 12.13
N LEU A 19 0.38 -1.00 12.28
CA LEU A 19 0.05 -0.13 11.16
C LEU A 19 1.32 0.45 10.50
N ARG A 20 2.32 0.86 11.29
CA ARG A 20 3.63 1.24 10.74
C ARG A 20 4.29 0.11 9.97
N ARG A 21 4.28 -1.12 10.51
CA ARG A 21 4.84 -2.30 9.83
C ARG A 21 4.13 -2.60 8.52
N HIS A 22 2.81 -2.42 8.48
CA HIS A 22 2.03 -2.53 7.27
C HIS A 22 2.47 -1.48 6.24
N CYS A 23 2.53 -0.19 6.61
CA CYS A 23 3.03 0.88 5.73
C CYS A 23 4.45 0.59 5.18
N TYR A 24 5.36 0.03 5.99
CA TYR A 24 6.69 -0.36 5.52
C TYR A 24 6.66 -1.54 4.54
N ALA A 25 5.75 -2.50 4.75
CA ALA A 25 5.56 -3.60 3.84
C ALA A 25 5.02 -3.11 2.49
N VAL A 26 4.02 -2.22 2.50
CA VAL A 26 3.47 -1.61 1.27
C VAL A 26 4.53 -0.78 0.55
N GLU A 27 5.34 0.03 1.26
CA GLU A 27 6.49 0.72 0.67
C GLU A 27 7.43 -0.25 -0.06
N ALA A 28 7.82 -1.34 0.60
CA ALA A 28 8.75 -2.31 0.03
C ALA A 28 8.17 -2.99 -1.21
N VAL A 29 6.88 -3.34 -1.19
CA VAL A 29 6.19 -3.94 -2.33
C VAL A 29 6.06 -2.95 -3.48
N MET A 30 5.68 -1.70 -3.22
CA MET A 30 5.58 -0.65 -4.25
C MET A 30 6.90 -0.43 -4.99
N ARG A 31 8.02 -0.40 -4.26
CA ARG A 31 9.37 -0.30 -4.86
C ARG A 31 9.70 -1.50 -5.74
N ALA A 32 9.35 -2.71 -5.29
CA ALA A 32 9.54 -3.93 -6.06
C ALA A 32 8.66 -3.97 -7.32
N LEU A 33 7.40 -3.54 -7.22
CA LEU A 33 6.47 -3.46 -8.34
C LEU A 33 6.93 -2.45 -9.38
N TYR A 34 7.43 -1.27 -8.99
CA TYR A 34 8.01 -0.32 -9.93
C TYR A 34 9.16 -0.96 -10.74
N LYS A 35 10.10 -1.62 -10.06
CA LYS A 35 11.21 -2.34 -10.73
C LYS A 35 10.70 -3.42 -11.67
N ARG A 36 9.65 -4.15 -11.29
CA ARG A 36 9.08 -5.23 -12.10
C ARG A 36 8.38 -4.70 -13.36
N LEU A 37 7.63 -3.61 -13.23
CA LEU A 37 6.76 -3.07 -14.27
C LEU A 37 7.47 -2.08 -15.20
N GLU A 38 8.47 -1.35 -14.70
CA GLU A 38 9.16 -0.27 -15.42
C GLU A 38 10.68 -0.50 -15.53
N GLY A 39 11.26 -1.41 -14.73
CA GLY A 39 12.71 -1.63 -14.66
C GLY A 39 13.34 -2.34 -15.87
N GLY A 40 12.54 -2.80 -16.83
CA GLY A 40 13.03 -3.41 -18.06
C GLY A 40 13.38 -2.43 -19.19
N GLY A 41 13.11 -1.12 -19.01
CA GLY A 41 13.31 -0.10 -20.04
C GLY A 41 14.20 1.07 -19.61
N SER A 42 14.46 1.99 -20.54
CA SER A 42 15.19 3.25 -20.29
C SER A 42 14.43 4.24 -19.39
N SER A 43 13.20 3.93 -19.00
CA SER A 43 12.32 4.74 -18.15
C SER A 43 12.57 4.54 -16.64
N TYR A 44 13.40 3.58 -16.24
CA TYR A 44 13.71 3.38 -14.84
C TYR A 44 14.46 4.57 -14.26
N SER A 45 13.95 5.13 -13.16
CA SER A 45 14.68 6.09 -12.35
C SER A 45 14.52 5.80 -10.86
N LYS A 46 15.59 6.05 -10.09
CA LYS A 46 15.53 5.91 -8.64
C LYS A 46 14.51 6.85 -8.00
N ALA A 47 14.37 8.07 -8.55
CA ALA A 47 13.38 9.05 -8.11
C ALA A 47 11.95 8.52 -8.26
N SER A 48 11.63 7.87 -9.38
CA SER A 48 10.32 7.24 -9.59
C SER A 48 10.10 6.04 -8.65
N GLU A 49 11.13 5.23 -8.39
CA GLU A 49 11.05 4.15 -7.40
C GLU A 49 10.76 4.70 -6.00
N ASP A 50 11.42 5.80 -5.61
CA ASP A 50 11.19 6.47 -4.34
C ASP A 50 9.78 7.06 -4.26
N LYS A 51 9.25 7.59 -5.38
CA LYS A 51 7.86 8.07 -5.47
C LYS A 51 6.84 6.96 -5.19
N TRP A 52 7.01 5.80 -5.82
CA TRP A 52 6.17 4.62 -5.56
C TRP A 52 6.27 4.16 -4.11
N GLY A 53 7.49 4.12 -3.57
CA GLY A 53 7.73 3.77 -2.19
C GLY A 53 7.05 4.73 -1.19
N MET A 54 7.14 6.05 -1.42
CA MET A 54 6.51 7.04 -0.55
C MET A 54 4.99 6.97 -0.56
N ALA A 55 4.37 6.68 -1.70
CA ALA A 55 2.92 6.45 -1.74
C ALA A 55 2.52 5.25 -0.87
N GLY A 56 3.24 4.12 -0.99
CA GLY A 56 3.03 2.97 -0.12
C GLY A 56 3.32 3.26 1.36
N LEU A 57 4.30 4.11 1.66
CA LEU A 57 4.66 4.47 3.04
C LEU A 57 3.59 5.31 3.73
N LEU A 58 2.88 6.17 2.99
CA LEU A 58 1.99 7.18 3.54
C LEU A 58 0.51 6.89 3.35
N HIS A 59 0.12 5.89 2.54
CA HIS A 59 -1.28 5.65 2.19
C HIS A 59 -2.22 5.60 3.40
N ASP A 60 -1.75 4.98 4.49
CA ASP A 60 -2.47 4.76 5.73
C ASP A 60 -2.10 5.72 6.87
N ALA A 61 -1.34 6.79 6.58
CA ALA A 61 -0.78 7.66 7.61
C ALA A 61 -1.83 8.45 8.43
N ASP A 62 -3.09 8.48 8.01
CA ASP A 62 -4.20 9.04 8.79
C ASP A 62 -5.17 8.00 9.37
N TYR A 63 -4.99 6.71 9.08
CA TYR A 63 -5.96 5.68 9.42
C TYR A 63 -6.22 5.62 10.93
N GLU A 64 -5.20 5.81 11.77
CA GLU A 64 -5.34 5.82 13.23
C GLU A 64 -6.25 6.97 13.72
N LEU A 65 -6.21 8.12 13.05
CA LEU A 65 -7.05 9.29 13.34
C LEU A 65 -8.48 9.10 12.83
N THR A 66 -8.63 8.41 11.69
CA THR A 66 -9.91 8.28 10.98
C THR A 66 -10.62 6.95 11.20
N LYS A 67 -10.08 6.02 12.02
CA LYS A 67 -10.60 4.64 12.15
C LYS A 67 -12.11 4.53 12.39
N GLU A 68 -12.69 5.44 13.16
CA GLU A 68 -14.13 5.45 13.50
C GLU A 68 -15.00 6.06 12.38
N THR A 69 -14.37 6.81 11.47
CA THR A 69 -15.01 7.55 10.36
C THR A 69 -14.39 7.18 9.01
N ALA A 70 -13.73 6.02 8.91
CA ALA A 70 -12.82 5.72 7.81
C ALA A 70 -13.54 5.76 6.45
N LYS A 71 -14.82 5.34 6.41
CA LYS A 71 -15.67 5.38 5.21
C LYS A 71 -15.85 6.76 4.60
N THR A 72 -15.67 7.83 5.36
CA THR A 72 -15.82 9.20 4.87
C THR A 72 -14.53 9.99 4.98
N GLU A 73 -13.67 9.73 5.96
CA GLU A 73 -12.54 10.62 6.29
C GLU A 73 -11.15 10.06 5.95
N HIS A 74 -11.00 8.75 5.79
CA HIS A 74 -9.69 8.17 5.49
C HIS A 74 -9.11 8.75 4.19
N THR A 75 -7.78 8.91 4.16
CA THR A 75 -6.96 9.61 3.16
C THR A 75 -7.04 11.13 3.20
N LYS A 76 -8.14 11.74 3.66
CA LYS A 76 -8.32 13.21 3.56
C LYS A 76 -7.26 13.99 4.33
N HIS A 77 -6.83 13.49 5.49
CA HIS A 77 -5.79 14.15 6.27
C HIS A 77 -4.42 13.99 5.61
N VAL A 78 -4.09 12.80 5.11
CA VAL A 78 -2.85 12.58 4.36
C VAL A 78 -2.79 13.50 3.14
N LEU A 79 -3.86 13.54 2.35
CA LEU A 79 -3.97 14.40 1.16
C LEU A 79 -3.83 15.89 1.51
N LYS A 80 -4.35 16.33 2.65
CA LYS A 80 -4.14 17.70 3.13
C LYS A 80 -2.67 17.96 3.48
N TRP A 81 -2.03 17.09 4.26
CA TRP A 81 -0.61 17.25 4.62
C TRP A 81 0.30 17.24 3.39
N LEU A 82 0.00 16.39 2.41
CA LEU A 82 0.70 16.32 1.13
C LEU A 82 0.61 17.63 0.35
N LYS A 83 -0.57 18.27 0.30
CA LYS A 83 -0.74 19.59 -0.30
C LYS A 83 0.09 20.66 0.42
N ASP A 84 0.06 20.65 1.76
CA ASP A 84 0.80 21.62 2.58
C ASP A 84 2.34 21.46 2.43
N LEU A 85 2.81 20.26 2.06
CA LEU A 85 4.22 19.92 1.85
C LEU A 85 4.68 20.03 0.38
N ASP A 86 3.84 20.54 -0.53
CA ASP A 86 4.10 20.66 -1.97
C ASP A 86 4.65 19.35 -2.58
N THR A 87 3.94 18.25 -2.31
CA THR A 87 4.32 16.92 -2.81
C THR A 87 3.89 16.68 -4.23
N GLU A 88 4.62 15.78 -4.90
CA GLU A 88 4.34 15.38 -6.27
C GLU A 88 2.93 14.80 -6.40
N ILE A 89 2.20 15.26 -7.41
CA ILE A 89 0.79 14.91 -7.64
C ILE A 89 0.57 13.40 -7.79
N ASP A 90 1.54 12.65 -8.34
CA ASP A 90 1.40 11.20 -8.48
C ASP A 90 1.30 10.47 -7.13
N ILE A 91 1.98 10.96 -6.07
CA ILE A 91 1.87 10.40 -4.71
C ILE A 91 0.48 10.69 -4.17
N TYR A 92 0.04 11.94 -4.30
CA TYR A 92 -1.28 12.38 -3.88
C TYR A 92 -2.38 11.54 -4.56
N ASP A 93 -2.34 11.40 -5.88
CA ASP A 93 -3.36 10.69 -6.64
C ASP A 93 -3.35 9.18 -6.35
N ALA A 94 -2.17 8.58 -6.15
CA ALA A 94 -2.06 7.19 -5.69
C ALA A 94 -2.76 6.98 -4.35
N ILE A 95 -2.51 7.85 -3.37
CA ILE A 95 -3.12 7.77 -2.05
C ILE A 95 -4.61 8.12 -2.11
N ALA A 96 -5.05 9.03 -2.96
CA ALA A 96 -6.49 9.26 -3.12
C ALA A 96 -7.20 8.02 -3.68
N ALA A 97 -6.60 7.37 -4.69
CA ALA A 97 -7.22 6.27 -5.41
C ALA A 97 -7.16 4.92 -4.67
N HIS A 98 -6.22 4.70 -3.74
CA HIS A 98 -6.15 3.43 -3.02
C HIS A 98 -7.41 3.16 -2.18
N ALA A 99 -8.12 4.21 -1.78
CA ALA A 99 -9.37 4.15 -1.04
C ALA A 99 -10.62 3.90 -1.92
N TRP A 100 -10.46 3.65 -3.22
CA TRP A 100 -11.58 3.47 -4.15
C TRP A 100 -12.51 2.31 -3.76
N GLY A 101 -13.81 2.61 -3.68
CA GLY A 101 -14.83 1.66 -3.24
C GLY A 101 -14.87 1.41 -1.73
N PHE A 102 -13.91 1.95 -0.96
CA PHE A 102 -13.90 1.93 0.49
C PHE A 102 -14.35 3.27 1.10
N VAL A 103 -13.80 4.39 0.61
CA VAL A 103 -14.15 5.76 1.02
C VAL A 103 -15.10 6.41 0.01
N ASP A 104 -16.14 7.07 0.52
CA ASP A 104 -17.13 7.77 -0.28
C ASP A 104 -16.48 8.87 -1.14
N GLY A 105 -16.62 8.73 -2.45
CA GLY A 105 -16.09 9.69 -3.43
C GLY A 105 -14.60 9.57 -3.74
N ALA A 106 -13.90 8.54 -3.23
CA ALA A 106 -12.52 8.27 -3.63
C ALA A 106 -12.44 7.95 -5.14
N PRO A 107 -11.45 8.52 -5.86
CA PRO A 107 -11.32 8.33 -7.31
C PRO A 107 -10.92 6.90 -7.65
N GLN A 108 -11.33 6.41 -8.81
CA GLN A 108 -10.89 5.11 -9.31
C GLN A 108 -9.40 5.14 -9.71
N PRO A 109 -8.62 4.08 -9.43
CA PRO A 109 -7.27 3.93 -9.98
C PRO A 109 -7.26 3.92 -11.52
N VAL A 110 -6.37 4.70 -12.12
CA VAL A 110 -6.21 4.83 -13.58
C VAL A 110 -4.77 4.64 -14.06
N THR A 111 -3.77 4.78 -13.20
CA THR A 111 -2.35 4.55 -13.53
C THR A 111 -1.82 3.24 -12.95
N LYS A 112 -0.69 2.74 -13.49
CA LYS A 112 -0.01 1.56 -12.93
C LYS A 112 0.36 1.75 -11.46
N MET A 113 0.79 2.95 -11.05
CA MET A 113 1.15 3.24 -9.66
C MET A 113 -0.07 3.15 -8.74
N GLN A 114 -1.21 3.70 -9.17
CA GLN A 114 -2.46 3.64 -8.41
C GLN A 114 -2.98 2.20 -8.29
N TRP A 115 -3.00 1.43 -9.39
CA TRP A 115 -3.41 0.02 -9.37
C TRP A 115 -2.46 -0.86 -8.57
N ALA A 116 -1.15 -0.58 -8.63
CA ALA A 116 -0.16 -1.26 -7.81
C ALA A 116 -0.42 -1.03 -6.32
N LEU A 117 -0.65 0.22 -5.90
CA LEU A 117 -0.96 0.52 -4.50
C LEU A 117 -2.26 -0.15 -4.06
N TYR A 118 -3.33 0.01 -4.84
CA TYR A 118 -4.66 -0.57 -4.59
C TYR A 118 -4.62 -2.09 -4.38
N ALA A 119 -3.93 -2.81 -5.26
CA ALA A 119 -3.86 -4.27 -5.17
C ALA A 119 -2.88 -4.74 -4.08
N CYS A 120 -1.76 -4.05 -3.91
CA CYS A 120 -0.69 -4.52 -3.04
C CYS A 120 -0.95 -4.27 -1.55
N ASP A 121 -1.70 -3.22 -1.21
CA ASP A 121 -2.16 -2.91 0.14
C ASP A 121 -2.75 -4.18 0.82
N GLU A 122 -3.86 -4.68 0.28
CA GLU A 122 -4.54 -5.90 0.74
C GLU A 122 -3.64 -7.16 0.66
N LEU A 123 -2.79 -7.26 -0.38
CA LEU A 123 -1.89 -8.39 -0.56
C LEU A 123 -0.88 -8.51 0.58
N THR A 124 -0.38 -7.38 1.11
CA THR A 124 0.57 -7.43 2.23
C THR A 124 -0.05 -8.10 3.46
N GLY A 125 -1.32 -7.86 3.73
CA GLY A 125 -2.06 -8.50 4.83
C GLY A 125 -2.11 -10.02 4.69
N LEU A 126 -2.39 -10.51 3.48
CA LEU A 126 -2.38 -11.95 3.19
C LEU A 126 -0.98 -12.57 3.37
N ILE A 127 0.07 -11.92 2.85
CA ILE A 127 1.45 -12.39 2.98
C ILE A 127 1.88 -12.46 4.45
N VAL A 128 1.54 -11.43 5.24
CA VAL A 128 1.83 -11.40 6.68
C VAL A 128 1.06 -12.52 7.41
N ALA A 129 -0.21 -12.74 7.08
CA ALA A 129 -0.98 -13.84 7.67
C ALA A 129 -0.34 -15.21 7.37
N VAL A 130 0.16 -15.42 6.14
CA VAL A 130 0.91 -16.64 5.76
C VAL A 130 2.16 -16.81 6.61
N ALA A 131 2.90 -15.71 6.87
CA ALA A 131 4.06 -15.76 7.75
C ALA A 131 3.66 -16.16 9.18
N LEU A 132 2.60 -15.56 9.73
CA LEU A 132 2.19 -15.77 11.13
C LEU A 132 1.79 -17.22 11.46
N VAL A 133 1.34 -17.99 10.47
CA VAL A 133 0.99 -19.41 10.67
C VAL A 133 2.15 -20.37 10.43
N LYS A 134 3.33 -19.88 10.02
CA LYS A 134 4.53 -20.72 9.93
C LYS A 134 5.13 -20.94 11.30
N PRO A 135 5.82 -22.09 11.55
CA PRO A 135 6.43 -22.37 12.85
C PRO A 135 7.41 -21.29 13.33
N ASP A 136 8.18 -20.70 12.41
CA ASP A 136 9.18 -19.67 12.72
C ASP A 136 8.65 -18.24 12.67
N ARG A 137 7.44 -18.03 12.14
CA ARG A 137 6.76 -16.74 11.96
C ARG A 137 7.56 -15.70 11.17
N LYS A 138 8.44 -16.14 10.26
CA LYS A 138 9.31 -15.26 9.48
C LYS A 138 8.80 -15.05 8.05
N LEU A 139 8.84 -13.79 7.59
CA LEU A 139 8.60 -13.45 6.18
C LEU A 139 9.58 -14.15 5.23
N ALA A 140 10.84 -14.33 5.64
CA ALA A 140 11.87 -15.02 4.86
C ALA A 140 11.51 -16.49 4.51
N SER A 141 10.60 -17.10 5.28
CA SER A 141 10.14 -18.46 5.08
C SER A 141 8.86 -18.53 4.25
N VAL A 142 8.31 -17.38 3.83
CA VAL A 142 7.13 -17.29 2.95
C VAL A 142 7.57 -17.48 1.51
N THR A 143 6.94 -18.45 0.84
CA THR A 143 7.10 -18.71 -0.60
C THR A 143 5.82 -18.35 -1.34
N VAL A 144 5.93 -18.07 -2.64
CA VAL A 144 4.77 -17.85 -3.52
C VAL A 144 3.77 -19.01 -3.42
N GLU A 145 4.25 -20.25 -3.46
CA GLU A 145 3.41 -21.44 -3.31
C GLU A 145 2.60 -21.42 -1.99
N SER A 146 3.22 -21.04 -0.88
CA SER A 146 2.52 -20.95 0.41
C SER A 146 1.47 -19.84 0.46
N VAL A 147 1.68 -18.75 -0.28
CA VAL A 147 0.69 -17.67 -0.43
C VAL A 147 -0.46 -18.15 -1.32
N MET A 148 -0.17 -18.76 -2.47
CA MET A 148 -1.20 -19.27 -3.39
C MET A 148 -2.06 -20.36 -2.75
N LYS A 149 -1.49 -21.26 -1.94
CA LYS A 149 -2.28 -22.24 -1.18
C LYS A 149 -3.29 -21.58 -0.23
N LYS A 150 -2.97 -20.40 0.32
CA LYS A 150 -3.84 -19.63 1.21
C LYS A 150 -4.78 -18.67 0.46
N TRP A 151 -4.40 -18.27 -0.74
CA TRP A 151 -5.25 -17.54 -1.67
C TRP A 151 -6.57 -18.28 -1.90
N ASP A 152 -6.52 -19.57 -2.17
CA ASP A 152 -7.70 -20.42 -2.43
C ASP A 152 -8.50 -20.82 -1.16
N SER A 153 -8.12 -20.28 0.01
CA SER A 153 -8.79 -20.55 1.28
C SER A 153 -9.48 -19.29 1.82
N PRO A 154 -10.73 -18.97 1.43
CA PRO A 154 -11.38 -17.69 1.78
C PRO A 154 -11.48 -17.41 3.28
N SER A 155 -11.59 -18.46 4.11
CA SER A 155 -11.62 -18.34 5.57
C SER A 155 -10.27 -17.94 6.18
N PHE A 156 -9.16 -18.18 5.47
CA PHE A 156 -7.84 -17.77 5.91
C PHE A 156 -7.64 -16.28 5.61
N ALA A 157 -7.26 -15.50 6.64
CA ALA A 157 -7.17 -14.05 6.52
C ALA A 157 -8.44 -13.47 5.88
N ALA A 158 -9.61 -13.78 6.46
CA ALA A 158 -10.91 -13.39 5.92
C ALA A 158 -11.10 -11.88 5.76
N GLY A 159 -10.29 -11.07 6.47
CA GLY A 159 -10.24 -9.62 6.29
C GLY A 159 -9.54 -9.16 5.00
N ALA A 160 -8.71 -10.00 4.38
CA ALA A 160 -8.01 -9.66 3.14
C ALA A 160 -8.99 -9.73 1.95
N ASN A 161 -9.17 -8.61 1.28
CA ASN A 161 -10.08 -8.52 0.15
C ASN A 161 -9.41 -9.01 -1.15
N ARG A 162 -9.52 -10.33 -1.38
CA ARG A 162 -8.97 -11.00 -2.57
C ARG A 162 -9.45 -10.41 -3.89
N LYS A 163 -10.66 -9.83 -3.95
CA LYS A 163 -11.14 -9.19 -5.18
C LYS A 163 -10.32 -7.96 -5.54
N LEU A 164 -9.91 -7.16 -4.55
CA LEU A 164 -9.07 -5.98 -4.79
C LEU A 164 -7.66 -6.40 -5.22
N ILE A 165 -7.11 -7.42 -4.54
CA ILE A 165 -5.81 -7.98 -4.92
C ILE A 165 -5.85 -8.48 -6.37
N ALA A 166 -6.93 -9.18 -6.77
CA ALA A 166 -7.09 -9.73 -8.11
C ALA A 166 -7.21 -8.69 -9.24
N GLU A 167 -7.50 -7.41 -8.93
CA GLU A 167 -7.45 -6.35 -9.94
C GLU A 167 -6.04 -6.18 -10.54
N CYS A 168 -4.98 -6.72 -9.93
CA CYS A 168 -3.67 -6.71 -10.60
C CYS A 168 -3.67 -7.46 -11.95
N GLU A 169 -4.50 -8.49 -12.15
CA GLU A 169 -4.49 -9.30 -13.38
C GLU A 169 -4.92 -8.50 -14.64
N PRO A 170 -6.06 -7.77 -14.65
CA PRO A 170 -6.44 -6.97 -15.81
C PRO A 170 -5.78 -5.59 -15.88
N ARG A 171 -5.04 -5.14 -14.84
CA ARG A 171 -4.60 -3.74 -14.71
C ARG A 171 -3.09 -3.51 -14.74
N LEU A 172 -2.27 -4.53 -14.44
CA LEU A 172 -0.80 -4.43 -14.34
C LEU A 172 -0.09 -5.40 -15.28
#